data_AF-A0A553RMW2-F1
#
_entry.id   AF-A0A553RMW2-F1
#
_cell.length_a   1.000
_cell.length_b   1.000
_cell.length_c   1.000
_cell.angle_alpha   90.00
_cell.angle_beta   90.00
_cell.angle_gamma   90.00
#
_symmetry.space_group_name_H-M   'P 1'
#
loop_
_entity.id
_entity.type
_entity.pdbx_description
1 polymer ?
#
loop_
_entity_poly.entity_id
_entity_poly.type
_entity_poly.pdbx_seq_one_letter_code
_entity_poly.pdbx_strand_id
1 'polypeptide(L)'
;MSDTSLSPDAPKQSHWCNVAYWEHRTRVGRLYTVYQPAVSIFYDLPQGTGFCLGQLSLEQRSSTVQRTRSKIGYGLLLSKEPDGVWAYNRSQHPIFVNSPTLDVPGSRSLVVRKVMPGYSIKVFDYERSSMLRQGAESELLDGPYDPNSVRISFAKGWGPCYSRQFITSCPCWLEILLNNHR
;
A
#
# COMPACT_ATOMS: atom_id res chain seq x y z
N MET A 1 24.03 11.97 -46.35
CA MET A 1 23.96 12.96 -45.25
C MET A 1 22.57 12.85 -44.64
N SER A 2 22.53 12.36 -43.39
CA SER A 2 21.54 12.61 -42.31
C SER A 2 20.07 12.75 -42.73
N ASP A 3 19.20 11.75 -42.56
CA ASP A 3 18.68 11.13 -41.31
C ASP A 3 17.79 12.07 -40.50
N THR A 4 16.49 11.77 -40.44
CA THR A 4 15.64 11.99 -39.25
C THR A 4 14.42 11.09 -39.37
N SER A 5 14.58 9.84 -38.92
CA SER A 5 13.44 8.97 -38.62
C SER A 5 12.72 9.48 -37.37
N LEU A 6 11.48 9.93 -37.54
CA LEU A 6 10.55 10.17 -36.43
C LEU A 6 10.24 8.81 -35.78
N SER A 7 10.77 8.56 -34.59
CA SER A 7 10.33 7.41 -33.77
C SER A 7 8.87 7.61 -33.38
N PRO A 8 8.00 6.60 -33.56
CA PRO A 8 6.64 6.66 -33.06
C PRO A 8 6.65 6.70 -31.53
N ASP A 9 5.85 7.60 -30.96
CA ASP A 9 5.57 7.73 -29.53
C ASP A 9 5.39 6.35 -28.90
N ALA A 10 6.38 5.91 -28.12
CA ALA A 10 6.22 4.73 -27.30
C ALA A 10 5.03 4.99 -26.36
N PRO A 11 4.05 4.09 -26.21
CA PRO A 11 2.94 4.31 -25.30
C PRO A 11 3.54 4.58 -23.92
N LYS A 12 3.31 5.80 -23.38
CA LYS A 12 3.72 6.18 -22.02
C LYS A 12 3.18 5.10 -21.10
N GLN A 13 4.06 4.25 -20.59
CA GLN A 13 3.68 3.19 -19.68
C GLN A 13 3.11 3.86 -18.43
N SER A 14 1.78 3.82 -18.29
CA SER A 14 1.11 4.48 -17.17
C SER A 14 1.32 3.63 -15.93
N HIS A 15 1.82 4.26 -14.87
CA HIS A 15 1.93 3.61 -13.57
C HIS A 15 0.56 3.57 -12.90
N TRP A 16 0.21 2.43 -12.32
CA TRP A 16 -1.11 2.24 -11.72
C TRP A 16 -1.12 2.55 -10.22
N CYS A 17 0.04 2.55 -9.56
CA CYS A 17 0.17 3.07 -8.21
C CYS A 17 1.57 3.58 -7.88
N ASN A 18 1.65 4.33 -6.79
CA ASN A 18 2.89 4.64 -6.10
C ASN A 18 2.84 4.04 -4.68
N VAL A 19 3.96 3.50 -4.22
CA VAL A 19 4.10 2.96 -2.87
C VAL A 19 5.05 3.85 -2.06
N ALA A 20 4.57 4.37 -0.93
CA ALA A 20 5.38 5.05 0.06
C ALA A 20 5.63 4.12 1.25
N TYR A 21 6.87 4.09 1.73
CA TYR A 21 7.22 3.40 2.98
C TYR A 21 7.41 4.40 4.12
N TRP A 22 6.88 4.04 5.27
CA TRP A 22 6.82 4.89 6.45
C TRP A 22 7.33 4.15 7.69
N GLU A 23 8.08 4.88 8.50
CA GLU A 23 8.47 4.48 9.85
C GLU A 23 7.87 5.48 10.84
N HIS A 24 6.86 5.04 11.60
CA HIS A 24 6.01 5.94 12.38
C HIS A 24 5.38 7.05 11.53
N ARG A 25 5.74 8.32 11.78
CA ARG A 25 5.26 9.51 11.04
C ARG A 25 6.22 9.94 9.93
N THR A 26 7.35 9.25 9.78
CA THR A 26 8.43 9.66 8.88
C THR A 26 8.39 8.86 7.60
N ARG A 27 8.31 9.54 6.45
CA ARG A 27 8.48 8.91 5.14
C ARG A 27 9.94 8.54 4.95
N VAL A 28 10.21 7.28 4.61
CA VAL A 28 11.57 6.77 4.45
C VAL A 28 11.77 6.35 3.00
N GLY A 29 12.74 6.98 2.34
CA GLY A 29 12.97 6.78 0.91
C GLY A 29 12.04 7.59 -0.01
N ARG A 30 12.17 7.32 -1.32
CA ARG A 30 11.33 7.93 -2.36
C ARG A 30 10.04 7.12 -2.55
N LEU A 31 9.08 7.69 -3.28
CA LEU A 31 7.95 6.91 -3.79
C LEU A 31 8.47 5.85 -4.76
N TYR A 32 7.97 4.63 -4.62
CA TYR A 32 8.23 3.54 -5.54
C TYR A 32 7.08 3.46 -6.56
N THR A 33 7.35 3.82 -7.80
CA THR A 33 6.35 3.85 -8.88
C THR A 33 6.19 2.47 -9.50
N VAL A 34 4.94 2.00 -9.62
CA VAL A 34 4.64 0.63 -10.09
C VAL A 34 3.97 0.66 -11.45
N TYR A 35 4.64 0.07 -12.44
CA TYR A 35 4.16 -0.03 -13.82
C TYR A 35 3.60 -1.41 -14.14
N GLN A 36 4.26 -2.46 -13.64
CA GLN A 36 3.90 -3.85 -13.88
C GLN A 36 2.64 -4.21 -13.10
N PRO A 37 1.80 -5.14 -13.59
CA PRO A 37 0.57 -5.53 -12.90
C PRO A 37 0.79 -6.03 -11.47
N ALA A 38 1.97 -6.56 -11.15
CA ALA A 38 2.31 -6.99 -9.80
C ALA A 38 3.70 -6.52 -9.37
N VAL A 39 3.86 -6.26 -8.08
CA VAL A 39 5.12 -5.85 -7.45
C VAL A 39 5.32 -6.58 -6.12
N SER A 40 6.52 -7.12 -5.92
CA SER A 40 6.95 -7.65 -4.63
C SER A 40 7.46 -6.52 -3.74
N ILE A 41 7.03 -6.48 -2.48
CA ILE A 41 7.52 -5.55 -1.46
C ILE A 41 8.06 -6.38 -0.30
N PHE A 42 9.34 -6.28 0.01
CA PHE A 42 10.04 -7.21 0.91
C PHE A 42 11.15 -6.51 1.70
N TYR A 43 11.67 -7.16 2.74
CA TYR A 43 12.79 -6.63 3.51
C TYR A 43 14.11 -6.78 2.76
N ASP A 44 14.52 -8.01 2.51
CA ASP A 44 15.75 -8.33 1.79
C ASP A 44 15.58 -9.69 1.11
N LEU A 45 15.80 -9.72 -0.20
CA LEU A 45 15.73 -10.92 -1.03
C LEU A 45 16.84 -10.86 -2.09
N PRO A 46 17.85 -11.74 -2.02
CA PRO A 46 19.00 -11.72 -2.94
C PRO A 46 18.64 -11.78 -4.43
N GLN A 47 17.50 -12.39 -4.77
CA GLN A 47 16.97 -12.49 -6.14
C GLN A 47 15.58 -11.85 -6.30
N GLY A 48 15.17 -11.01 -5.35
CA GLY A 48 13.85 -10.38 -5.38
C GLY A 48 13.82 -9.20 -6.35
N THR A 49 12.90 -9.22 -7.31
CA THR A 49 12.56 -8.05 -8.12
C THR A 49 11.39 -7.30 -7.48
N GLY A 50 11.52 -5.99 -7.28
CA GLY A 50 10.47 -5.15 -6.70
C GLY A 50 11.00 -4.10 -5.73
N PHE A 51 10.20 -3.78 -4.71
CA PHE A 51 10.51 -2.76 -3.72
C PHE A 51 11.19 -3.35 -2.48
N CYS A 52 12.52 -3.25 -2.43
CA CYS A 52 13.35 -3.71 -1.32
C CYS A 52 13.41 -2.65 -0.20
N LEU A 53 12.75 -2.90 0.92
CA LEU A 53 12.71 -2.00 2.07
C LEU A 53 14.01 -2.00 2.89
N GLY A 54 14.81 -3.06 2.77
CA GLY A 54 16.11 -3.24 3.43
C GLY A 54 17.16 -2.23 2.97
N GLN A 55 17.10 -1.81 1.70
CA GLN A 55 17.99 -0.83 1.09
C GLN A 55 17.69 0.61 1.52
N LEU A 56 16.55 0.87 2.16
CA LEU A 56 16.18 2.20 2.59
C LEU A 56 16.98 2.59 3.85
N SER A 57 17.86 3.58 3.74
CA SER A 57 18.62 4.11 4.86
C SER A 57 17.84 5.17 5.64
N LEU A 58 18.03 5.17 6.95
CA LEU A 58 17.59 6.20 7.88
C LEU A 58 18.59 6.17 9.04
N GLU A 59 19.23 7.31 9.34
CA GLU A 59 20.41 7.39 10.22
C GLU A 59 20.15 6.88 11.64
N GLN A 60 18.94 7.10 12.17
CA GLN A 60 18.57 6.69 13.52
C GLN A 60 17.21 6.02 13.52
N ARG A 61 17.21 4.70 13.70
CA ARG A 61 15.99 3.89 13.85
C ARG A 61 15.78 3.48 15.28
N SER A 62 14.53 3.55 15.75
CA SER A 62 14.18 2.98 17.05
C SER A 62 14.31 1.45 17.04
N SER A 63 14.58 0.87 18.21
CA SER A 63 14.65 -0.59 18.40
C SER A 63 13.35 -1.30 17.99
N THR A 64 12.21 -0.63 18.17
CA THR A 64 10.90 -1.17 17.79
C THR A 64 10.73 -1.23 16.27
N VAL A 65 11.22 -0.23 15.54
CA VAL A 65 11.24 -0.22 14.07
C VAL A 65 12.16 -1.32 13.56
N GLN A 66 13.39 -1.42 14.05
CA GLN A 66 14.33 -2.47 13.64
C GLN A 66 13.76 -3.88 13.85
N ARG A 67 13.13 -4.14 15.00
CA ARG A 67 12.46 -5.43 15.29
C ARG A 67 11.26 -5.69 14.39
N THR A 68 10.58 -4.64 13.91
CA THR A 68 9.43 -4.81 13.00
C THR A 68 9.91 -5.02 11.56
N ARG A 69 10.96 -4.32 11.13
CA ARG A 69 11.62 -4.51 9.83
C ARG A 69 12.10 -5.95 9.63
N SER A 70 12.73 -6.54 10.64
CA SER A 70 13.18 -7.95 10.57
C SER A 70 12.03 -8.96 10.42
N LYS A 71 10.80 -8.55 10.74
CA LYS A 71 9.59 -9.40 10.60
C LYS A 71 8.95 -9.33 9.22
N ILE A 72 9.33 -8.36 8.39
CA ILE A 72 8.78 -8.19 7.05
C ILE A 72 9.19 -9.39 6.17
N GLY A 73 10.46 -9.79 6.17
CA GLY A 73 10.93 -10.96 5.39
C GLY A 73 10.53 -10.86 3.91
N TYR A 74 9.89 -11.90 3.37
CA TYR A 74 9.32 -11.93 2.01
C TYR A 74 8.19 -10.90 1.77
N GLY A 75 7.71 -10.24 2.83
CA GLY A 75 6.76 -9.13 2.80
C GLY A 75 5.44 -9.49 2.14
N LEU A 76 5.06 -8.75 1.09
CA LEU A 76 3.83 -8.99 0.35
C LEU A 76 4.04 -8.91 -1.15
N LEU A 77 3.13 -9.52 -1.90
CA LEU A 77 2.95 -9.27 -3.33
C LEU A 77 1.70 -8.41 -3.49
N LEU A 78 1.84 -7.26 -4.14
CA LEU A 78 0.73 -6.38 -4.49
C LEU A 78 0.41 -6.60 -5.97
N SER A 79 -0.85 -6.88 -6.29
CA SER A 79 -1.29 -7.26 -7.63
C SER A 79 -2.49 -6.42 -8.06
N LYS A 80 -2.46 -5.89 -9.28
CA LYS A 80 -3.57 -5.25 -9.98
C LYS A 80 -4.27 -6.30 -10.82
N GLU A 81 -5.50 -6.61 -10.46
CA GLU A 81 -6.33 -7.63 -11.08
C GLU A 81 -7.59 -6.99 -11.70
N PRO A 82 -8.36 -7.70 -12.54
CA PRO A 82 -9.53 -7.12 -13.21
C PRO A 82 -10.59 -6.58 -12.25
N ASP A 83 -10.72 -7.18 -11.07
CA ASP A 83 -11.75 -6.89 -10.08
C ASP A 83 -11.27 -5.98 -8.92
N GLY A 84 -9.99 -5.59 -8.93
CA GLY A 84 -9.42 -4.76 -7.87
C GLY A 84 -7.92 -4.92 -7.68
N VAL A 85 -7.44 -4.41 -6.56
CA VAL A 85 -6.05 -4.57 -6.11
C VAL A 85 -6.02 -5.55 -4.96
N TRP A 86 -5.11 -6.52 -5.04
CA TRP A 86 -4.93 -7.59 -4.07
C TRP A 86 -3.58 -7.49 -3.38
N ALA A 87 -3.56 -7.80 -2.08
CA ALA A 87 -2.34 -7.99 -1.31
C ALA A 87 -2.25 -9.44 -0.84
N TYR A 88 -1.16 -10.11 -1.20
CA TYR A 88 -0.85 -11.48 -0.81
C TYR A 88 0.25 -11.45 0.26
N ASN A 89 -0.07 -11.86 1.48
CA ASN A 89 0.89 -11.85 2.58
C ASN A 89 1.85 -13.05 2.47
N ARG A 90 3.11 -12.77 2.11
CA ARG A 90 4.17 -13.78 2.01
C ARG A 90 5.10 -13.76 3.22
N SER A 91 4.93 -12.82 4.13
CA SER A 91 5.71 -12.73 5.36
C SER A 91 5.28 -13.81 6.37
N GLN A 92 6.14 -14.06 7.36
CA GLN A 92 5.82 -14.98 8.47
C GLN A 92 5.00 -14.31 9.59
N HIS A 93 4.54 -13.08 9.36
CA HIS A 93 3.79 -12.29 10.33
C HIS A 93 2.49 -11.75 9.74
N PRO A 94 1.48 -11.41 10.55
CA PRO A 94 0.28 -10.79 10.02
C PRO A 94 0.58 -9.40 9.45
N ILE A 95 -0.12 -9.02 8.39
CA ILE A 95 -0.25 -7.64 7.95
C ILE A 95 -1.64 -7.11 8.33
N PHE A 96 -1.76 -5.80 8.43
CA PHE A 96 -2.98 -5.13 8.84
C PHE A 96 -3.33 -4.09 7.78
N VAL A 97 -4.53 -4.15 7.24
CA VAL A 97 -4.94 -3.38 6.06
C VAL A 97 -6.13 -2.51 6.40
N ASN A 98 -6.07 -1.24 6.00
CA ASN A 98 -7.19 -0.32 5.93
C ASN A 98 -7.29 0.24 4.51
N SER A 99 -8.51 0.38 4.02
CA SER A 99 -8.79 0.90 2.69
C SER A 99 -10.22 1.42 2.61
N PRO A 100 -10.46 2.49 1.82
CA PRO A 100 -11.77 3.00 1.48
C PRO A 100 -12.83 1.95 1.15
N THR A 101 -12.46 0.92 0.38
CA THR A 101 -13.41 -0.07 -0.14
C THR A 101 -13.60 -1.28 0.80
N LEU A 102 -12.89 -1.29 1.93
CA LEU A 102 -13.05 -2.28 3.00
C LEU A 102 -14.00 -1.81 4.11
N ASP A 103 -14.22 -0.51 4.21
CA ASP A 103 -15.12 0.08 5.18
C ASP A 103 -16.58 -0.29 4.88
N VAL A 104 -17.40 -0.34 5.93
CA VAL A 104 -18.82 -0.69 5.81
C VAL A 104 -19.59 0.57 5.36
N PRO A 105 -20.37 0.51 4.26
CA PRO A 105 -21.19 1.64 3.83
C PRO A 105 -22.06 2.19 4.96
N GLY A 106 -22.02 3.51 5.17
CA GLY A 106 -22.77 4.18 6.24
C GLY A 106 -22.15 4.12 7.63
N SER A 107 -21.02 3.41 7.81
CA SER A 107 -20.28 3.39 9.08
C SER A 107 -19.12 4.39 9.07
N ARG A 108 -18.97 5.14 10.16
CA ARG A 108 -17.78 5.99 10.40
C ARG A 108 -16.63 5.23 11.09
N SER A 109 -16.79 3.93 11.32
CA SER A 109 -15.77 3.13 12.00
C SER A 109 -14.66 2.76 11.04
N LEU A 110 -13.43 3.21 11.36
CA LEU A 110 -12.22 2.76 10.68
C LEU A 110 -12.09 1.23 10.78
N VAL A 111 -12.09 0.53 9.64
CA VAL A 111 -11.92 -0.93 9.59
C VAL A 111 -10.47 -1.27 9.30
N VAL A 112 -9.86 -2.06 10.19
CA VAL A 112 -8.53 -2.67 9.97
C VAL A 112 -8.66 -4.18 9.91
N ARG A 113 -8.41 -4.75 8.73
CA ARG A 113 -8.45 -6.20 8.49
C ARG A 113 -7.06 -6.80 8.76
N LYS A 114 -7.00 -7.85 9.58
CA LYS A 114 -5.80 -8.64 9.81
C LYS A 114 -5.71 -9.75 8.76
N VAL A 115 -4.56 -9.85 8.09
CA VAL A 115 -4.29 -10.88 7.07
C VAL A 115 -3.14 -11.75 7.56
N MET A 116 -3.41 -13.03 7.74
CA MET A 116 -2.43 -14.00 8.25
C MET A 116 -1.39 -14.37 7.17
N PRO A 117 -0.21 -14.89 7.57
CA PRO A 117 0.76 -15.46 6.63
C PRO A 117 0.12 -16.46 5.66
N GLY A 118 0.41 -16.34 4.36
CA GLY A 118 -0.13 -17.21 3.31
C GLY A 118 -1.54 -16.85 2.81
N TYR A 119 -2.22 -15.89 3.45
CA TYR A 119 -3.54 -15.41 3.03
C TYR A 119 -3.43 -14.16 2.15
N SER A 120 -4.48 -13.91 1.38
CA SER A 120 -4.65 -12.72 0.57
C SER A 120 -5.92 -11.95 0.95
N ILE A 121 -5.98 -10.69 0.52
CA ILE A 121 -7.17 -9.85 0.63
C ILE A 121 -7.24 -8.91 -0.58
N LYS A 122 -8.45 -8.68 -1.08
CA LYS A 122 -8.72 -7.58 -2.01
C LYS A 122 -8.67 -6.27 -1.23
N VAL A 123 -7.56 -5.55 -1.35
CA VAL A 123 -7.33 -4.31 -0.61
C VAL A 123 -8.05 -3.12 -1.23
N PHE A 124 -8.39 -3.18 -2.51
CA PHE A 124 -9.17 -2.14 -3.18
C PHE A 124 -10.12 -2.76 -4.20
N ASP A 125 -11.42 -2.49 -4.08
CA ASP A 125 -12.45 -3.03 -4.96
C ASP A 125 -12.95 -1.94 -5.93
N TYR A 126 -12.82 -2.17 -7.23
CA TYR A 126 -13.14 -1.17 -8.24
C TYR A 126 -14.62 -0.85 -8.33
N GLU A 127 -15.49 -1.84 -8.11
CA GLU A 127 -16.93 -1.64 -8.13
C GLU A 127 -17.37 -0.83 -6.91
N ARG A 128 -16.89 -1.19 -5.71
CA ARG A 128 -17.17 -0.39 -4.51
C ARG A 128 -16.63 1.03 -4.59
N SER A 129 -15.42 1.21 -5.14
CA SER A 129 -14.87 2.54 -5.37
C SER A 129 -15.76 3.36 -6.32
N SER A 130 -16.32 2.75 -7.36
CA SER A 130 -17.27 3.40 -8.27
C SER A 130 -18.54 3.85 -7.53
N MET A 131 -19.13 2.95 -6.73
CA MET A 131 -20.34 3.24 -5.96
C MET A 131 -20.12 4.36 -4.93
N LEU A 132 -19.00 4.32 -4.19
CA LEU A 132 -18.65 5.36 -3.21
C LEU A 132 -18.47 6.73 -3.87
N ARG A 133 -17.95 6.79 -5.09
CA ARG A 133 -17.81 8.04 -5.85
C ARG A 133 -19.15 8.59 -6.39
N GLN A 134 -20.09 7.70 -6.70
CA GLN A 134 -21.41 8.07 -7.19
C GLN A 134 -22.38 8.43 -6.05
N GLY A 135 -22.23 7.81 -4.88
CA GLY A 135 -23.10 7.98 -3.71
C GLY A 135 -22.57 8.86 -2.60
N ALA A 136 -21.39 9.48 -2.74
CA ALA A 136 -20.86 10.39 -1.73
C ALA A 136 -21.67 11.71 -1.72
N GLU A 137 -22.69 11.76 -0.87
CA GLU A 137 -23.07 13.01 -0.23
C GLU A 137 -21.81 13.61 0.41
N SER A 138 -21.40 14.75 -0.12
CA SER A 138 -20.17 15.48 0.19
C SER A 138 -20.04 15.94 1.66
N GLU A 139 -20.96 15.56 2.55
CA GLU A 139 -21.17 16.23 3.85
C GLU A 139 -20.72 15.42 5.08
N LEU A 140 -20.33 14.15 4.95
CA LEU A 140 -20.06 13.28 6.11
C LEU A 140 -18.59 12.93 6.38
N LEU A 141 -17.67 13.34 5.50
CA LEU A 141 -16.23 13.04 5.61
C LEU A 141 -15.45 14.29 6.06
N ASP A 142 -15.64 14.68 7.31
CA ASP A 142 -14.91 15.81 7.91
C ASP A 142 -13.46 15.39 8.23
N GLY A 143 -12.57 15.53 7.25
CA GLY A 143 -11.13 15.32 7.38
C GLY A 143 -10.42 15.02 6.04
N PRO A 144 -9.09 15.19 5.96
CA PRO A 144 -8.31 14.85 4.78
C PRO A 144 -8.28 13.33 4.57
N TYR A 145 -9.24 12.82 3.82
CA TYR A 145 -9.38 11.43 3.43
C TYR A 145 -9.04 11.27 1.95
N ASP A 146 -8.06 10.41 1.63
CA ASP A 146 -7.77 10.06 0.24
C ASP A 146 -8.54 8.78 -0.15
N PRO A 147 -9.55 8.89 -1.04
CA PRO A 147 -10.37 7.74 -1.46
C PRO A 147 -9.59 6.72 -2.32
N ASN A 148 -8.32 6.98 -2.65
CA ASN A 148 -7.46 6.11 -3.44
C ASN A 148 -6.23 5.62 -2.67
N SER A 149 -6.19 5.87 -1.35
CA SER A 149 -5.07 5.45 -0.50
C SER A 149 -5.41 4.17 0.26
N VAL A 150 -4.59 3.14 0.05
CA VAL A 150 -4.61 1.90 0.83
C VAL A 150 -3.44 1.92 1.80
N ARG A 151 -3.70 1.52 3.05
CA ARG A 151 -2.71 1.56 4.13
C ARG A 151 -2.46 0.16 4.68
N ILE A 152 -1.19 -0.25 4.71
CA ILE A 152 -0.80 -1.60 5.16
C ILE A 152 0.30 -1.51 6.21
N SER A 153 0.06 -2.01 7.42
CA SER A 153 1.07 -2.12 8.48
C SER A 153 1.62 -3.54 8.60
N PHE A 154 2.93 -3.66 8.81
CA PHE A 154 3.59 -4.94 9.02
C PHE A 154 3.62 -5.31 10.50
N ALA A 155 3.21 -6.55 10.82
CA ALA A 155 3.26 -7.19 12.14
C ALA A 155 2.49 -6.50 13.28
N LYS A 156 2.04 -5.25 13.12
CA LYS A 156 1.39 -4.43 14.15
C LYS A 156 0.07 -3.86 13.63
N GLY A 157 -1.03 -4.19 14.30
CA GLY A 157 -2.35 -3.62 14.02
C GLY A 157 -2.55 -2.26 14.68
N TRP A 158 -3.55 -1.54 14.18
CA TRP A 158 -4.02 -0.28 14.75
C TRP A 158 -5.54 -0.15 14.61
N GLY A 159 -6.12 0.86 15.27
CA GLY A 159 -7.54 1.14 15.31
C GLY A 159 -8.18 0.74 16.63
N PRO A 160 -9.52 0.81 16.74
CA PRO A 160 -10.25 0.68 18.01
C PRO A 160 -9.98 -0.62 18.77
N CYS A 161 -9.72 -1.72 18.05
CA CYS A 161 -9.47 -3.04 18.62
C CYS A 161 -8.00 -3.30 18.99
N TYR A 162 -7.14 -2.28 18.92
CA TYR A 162 -5.69 -2.40 19.14
C TYR A 162 -5.19 -1.32 20.09
N SER A 163 -4.03 -1.55 20.70
CA SER A 163 -3.38 -0.53 21.55
C SER A 163 -2.92 0.71 20.77
N ARG A 164 -2.66 0.56 19.47
CA ARG A 164 -2.31 1.66 18.57
C ARG A 164 -3.58 2.21 17.94
N GLN A 165 -3.91 3.47 18.15
CA GLN A 165 -5.12 4.06 17.55
C GLN A 165 -4.91 4.53 16.11
N PHE A 166 -3.69 4.98 15.79
CA PHE A 166 -3.36 5.54 14.47
C PHE A 166 -2.30 4.71 13.77
N ILE A 167 -2.38 4.65 12.44
CA ILE A 167 -1.36 3.96 11.63
C ILE A 167 0.04 4.56 11.82
N THR A 168 0.14 5.86 12.05
CA THR A 168 1.41 6.55 12.32
C THR A 168 2.05 6.13 13.65
N SER A 169 1.31 5.42 14.50
CA SER A 169 1.86 4.75 15.68
C SER A 169 2.46 3.39 15.34
N CYS A 170 2.21 2.83 14.15
CA CYS A 170 2.83 1.58 13.70
C CYS A 170 4.30 1.80 13.35
N PRO A 171 5.20 0.84 13.67
CA PRO A 171 6.62 1.02 13.42
C PRO A 171 6.99 1.00 11.93
N CYS A 172 6.34 0.15 11.13
CA CYS A 172 6.63 0.00 9.71
C CYS A 172 5.32 -0.19 8.96
N TRP A 173 5.02 0.69 8.01
CA TRP A 173 3.81 0.62 7.20
C TRP A 173 4.01 1.18 5.80
N LEU A 174 3.07 0.87 4.92
CA LEU A 174 3.01 1.29 3.53
C LEU A 174 1.76 2.13 3.31
N GLU A 175 1.92 3.13 2.46
CA GLU A 175 0.81 3.83 1.82
C GLU A 175 0.87 3.56 0.32
N ILE A 176 -0.21 3.02 -0.23
CA ILE A 176 -0.35 2.70 -1.64
C ILE A 176 -1.32 3.73 -2.21
N LEU A 177 -0.80 4.57 -3.09
CA LEU A 177 -1.53 5.64 -3.77
C LEU A 177 -1.95 5.14 -5.14
N LEU A 178 -3.24 4.85 -5.31
CA LEU A 178 -3.77 4.30 -6.54
C LEU A 178 -4.01 5.40 -7.57
N ASN A 179 -3.45 5.23 -8.75
CA ASN A 179 -3.72 6.10 -9.88
C ASN A 179 -4.98 5.61 -10.58
N ASN A 180 -6.11 6.15 -10.14
CA ASN A 180 -7.36 5.98 -10.86
C ASN A 180 -7.43 6.97 -12.03
N HIS A 181 -6.46 6.89 -12.95
CA HIS A 181 -6.62 7.45 -14.29
C HIS A 181 -7.41 6.42 -15.10
N ARG A 182 -8.72 6.66 -15.22
CA ARG A 182 -9.50 6.12 -16.33
C ARG A 182 -9.13 6.86 -17.60
#